data_AF-A0A6S7H320-F1
#
_entry.id   AF-A0A6S7H320-F1
#
_cell.length_a   1.000
_cell.length_b   1.000
_cell.length_c   1.000
_cell.angle_alpha   90.00
_cell.angle_beta   90.00
_cell.angle_gamma   90.00
#
_symmetry.space_group_name_H-M   'P 1'
#
loop_
_entity.id
_entity.type
_entity.pdbx_description
1 polymer ?
#
loop_
_entity_poly.entity_id
_entity_poly.type
_entity_poly.pdbx_seq_one_letter_code
_entity_poly.pdbx_strand_id
1 'polypeptide(L)'
;MFVAYKRAGNALNKLIKDTKKNYYTIVLNDMKNNPKNTWNTINKLTNKKSKTTTITKLNISNDVTEDPNKISHTFNTYFKTIGENLANEIPDATDVPESYVTPSNSTFQIQNVSEVDVFQLLITLKISKACGHDKIPSKLLQDSAVIIAPILTHIFNQSINTGTFPNGLKTAIISPLYKSGSKTECNNYRPISVLSTVAKMFEKLISVHLYEYLENNAMLASQQSGFRKKFSTETAMLDVTNKWLINMDRGYLNGVIFLDLKKAFDCVDHDILLKKLILYSCNGLTLDWLRSYLTNRTQMCKIAQTVSSPAVITCGVPQGSNLGPLLFLIYVNDLPNCLSFSNTSLFANDTNLTTSGILAEVVQSQLNEDLEKVHRWLLANKLTLNIEKN
;
A
#
# COMPACT_ATOMS: atom_id res chain seq x y z
N MET A 1 34.26 37.61 -42.22
CA MET A 1 33.44 36.40 -42.50
C MET A 1 33.23 35.53 -41.25
N PHE A 2 34.30 35.14 -40.53
CA PHE A 2 34.22 34.28 -39.32
C PHE A 2 33.40 34.85 -38.15
N VAL A 3 33.49 36.16 -37.87
CA VAL A 3 32.75 36.82 -36.77
C VAL A 3 31.24 36.84 -37.02
N ALA A 4 30.82 37.05 -38.27
CA ALA A 4 29.40 37.02 -38.66
C ALA A 4 28.81 35.61 -38.51
N TYR A 5 29.56 34.58 -38.91
CA TYR A 5 29.19 33.17 -38.73
C TYR A 5 29.01 32.82 -37.24
N LYS A 6 29.94 33.23 -36.37
CA LYS A 6 29.84 32.98 -34.91
C LYS A 6 28.63 33.70 -34.28
N ARG A 7 28.32 34.92 -34.71
CA ARG A 7 27.13 35.66 -34.27
C ARG A 7 25.83 34.97 -34.70
N ALA A 8 25.75 34.53 -35.95
CA ALA A 8 24.60 33.78 -36.46
C ALA A 8 24.42 32.45 -35.72
N GLY A 9 25.50 31.70 -35.48
CA GLY A 9 25.46 30.46 -34.69
C GLY A 9 25.00 30.68 -33.24
N ASN A 10 25.47 31.74 -32.59
CA ASN A 10 25.00 32.09 -31.23
C ASN A 10 23.53 32.50 -31.22
N ALA A 11 23.06 33.26 -32.22
CA ALA A 11 21.66 33.65 -32.35
C ALA A 11 20.76 32.43 -32.59
N LEU A 12 21.18 31.49 -33.44
CA LEU A 12 20.48 30.23 -33.68
C LEU A 12 20.40 29.38 -32.41
N ASN A 13 21.52 29.22 -31.69
CA ASN A 13 21.55 28.46 -30.43
C ASN A 13 20.66 29.09 -29.35
N LYS A 14 20.64 30.43 -29.27
CA LYS A 14 19.75 31.16 -28.38
C LYS A 14 18.28 30.93 -28.76
N LEU A 15 17.94 31.05 -30.03
CA LEU A 15 16.58 30.80 -30.53
C LEU A 15 16.13 29.37 -30.27
N ILE A 16 16.98 28.36 -30.51
CA ILE A 16 16.67 26.96 -30.20
C ILE A 16 16.40 26.78 -28.70
N LYS A 17 17.20 27.42 -27.83
CA LYS A 17 17.02 27.33 -26.38
C LYS A 17 15.72 28.00 -25.93
N ASP A 18 15.44 29.20 -26.44
CA ASP A 18 14.24 29.97 -26.10
C ASP A 18 12.97 29.26 -26.60
N THR A 19 12.98 28.75 -27.83
CA THR A 19 11.87 27.97 -28.40
C THR A 19 11.63 26.68 -27.63
N LYS A 20 12.69 25.93 -27.26
CA LYS A 20 12.54 24.74 -26.42
C LYS A 20 11.95 25.10 -25.05
N LYS A 21 12.45 26.15 -24.41
CA LYS A 21 11.92 26.62 -23.11
C LYS A 21 10.43 26.95 -23.23
N ASN A 22 10.04 27.76 -24.21
CA ASN A 22 8.65 28.15 -24.43
C ASN A 22 7.74 26.94 -24.71
N TYR A 23 8.17 26.01 -25.58
CA TYR A 23 7.42 24.79 -25.85
C TYR A 23 7.16 23.98 -24.57
N TYR A 24 8.18 23.72 -23.76
CA TYR A 24 8.01 22.94 -22.53
C TYR A 24 7.26 23.70 -21.45
N THR A 25 7.38 25.03 -21.37
CA THR A 25 6.54 25.85 -20.49
C THR A 25 5.07 25.72 -20.85
N ILE A 26 4.71 25.78 -22.14
CA ILE A 26 3.34 25.58 -22.61
C ILE A 26 2.85 24.17 -22.26
N VAL A 27 3.61 23.13 -22.63
CA VAL A 27 3.23 21.73 -22.35
C VAL A 27 3.06 21.45 -20.85
N LEU A 28 3.91 22.01 -19.99
CA LEU A 28 3.80 21.83 -18.54
C LEU A 28 2.60 22.59 -17.97
N ASN A 29 2.29 23.78 -18.49
CA ASN A 29 1.10 24.53 -18.08
C ASN A 29 -0.19 23.81 -18.49
N ASP A 30 -0.26 23.29 -19.71
CA ASP A 30 -1.42 22.53 -20.21
C ASP A 30 -1.64 21.23 -19.41
N MET A 31 -0.55 20.63 -18.91
CA MET A 31 -0.58 19.38 -18.15
C MET A 31 -0.66 19.58 -16.63
N LYS A 32 -0.75 20.82 -16.13
CA LYS A 32 -0.75 21.16 -14.68
C LYS A 32 -1.72 20.32 -13.85
N ASN A 33 -2.91 20.04 -14.40
CA ASN A 33 -3.96 19.28 -13.71
C ASN A 33 -3.84 17.75 -13.89
N ASN A 34 -2.82 17.28 -14.62
CA ASN A 34 -2.55 15.87 -14.84
C ASN A 34 -1.10 15.52 -14.40
N PRO A 35 -0.91 15.16 -13.12
CA PRO A 35 0.42 14.87 -12.56
C PRO A 35 1.16 13.77 -13.33
N LYS A 36 0.45 12.76 -13.83
CA LYS A 36 1.04 11.66 -14.60
C LYS A 36 1.65 12.16 -15.91
N ASN A 37 0.91 12.99 -16.65
CA ASN A 37 1.40 13.54 -17.92
C ASN A 37 2.51 14.57 -17.69
N THR A 38 2.42 15.37 -16.63
CA THR A 38 3.49 16.28 -16.21
C THR A 38 4.79 15.52 -15.95
N TRP A 39 4.73 14.44 -15.16
CA TRP A 39 5.89 13.58 -14.90
C TRP A 39 6.42 12.87 -16.15
N ASN A 40 5.55 12.44 -17.06
CA ASN A 40 5.97 11.88 -18.34
C ASN A 40 6.75 12.89 -19.18
N THR A 41 6.31 14.16 -19.23
CA THR A 41 7.01 15.24 -19.92
C THR A 41 8.35 15.55 -19.27
N ILE A 42 8.42 15.59 -17.94
CA ILE A 42 9.68 15.77 -17.18
C ILE A 42 10.64 14.59 -17.45
N ASN A 43 10.16 13.35 -17.46
CA ASN A 43 10.98 12.18 -17.75
C ASN A 43 11.54 12.20 -19.18
N LYS A 44 10.75 12.66 -20.15
CA LYS A 44 11.22 12.90 -21.52
C LYS A 44 12.29 14.00 -21.58
N LEU A 45 12.07 15.11 -20.87
CA LEU A 45 13.00 16.23 -20.77
C LEU A 45 14.35 15.84 -20.16
N THR A 46 14.32 15.02 -19.13
CA THR A 46 15.51 14.56 -18.40
C THR A 46 16.23 13.39 -19.09
N ASN A 47 15.78 12.97 -20.28
CA ASN A 47 16.27 11.77 -20.97
C ASN A 47 16.30 10.52 -20.07
N LYS A 48 15.40 10.44 -19.08
CA LYS A 48 15.19 9.21 -18.32
C LYS A 48 14.58 8.19 -19.28
N LYS A 49 15.40 7.27 -19.78
CA LYS A 49 14.93 6.09 -20.54
C LYS A 49 13.84 5.40 -19.72
N SER A 50 12.70 5.13 -20.36
CA SER A 50 11.67 4.28 -19.77
C SER A 50 12.33 2.97 -19.34
N LYS A 51 12.37 2.67 -18.04
CA LYS A 51 12.90 1.41 -17.54
C LYS A 51 12.06 0.30 -18.19
N THR A 52 12.66 -0.53 -19.04
CA THR A 52 12.01 -1.76 -19.51
C THR A 52 11.63 -2.59 -18.30
N THR A 53 10.32 -2.77 -18.14
CA THR A 53 9.66 -3.52 -17.05
C THR A 53 9.63 -5.03 -17.33
N THR A 54 10.07 -5.46 -18.51
CA THR A 54 10.05 -6.88 -18.87
C THR A 54 11.10 -7.63 -18.06
N ILE A 55 10.63 -8.58 -17.25
CA ILE A 55 11.46 -9.52 -16.52
C ILE A 55 11.87 -10.60 -17.52
N THR A 56 13.15 -10.64 -17.87
CA THR A 56 13.70 -11.59 -18.85
C THR A 56 14.53 -12.69 -18.22
N LYS A 57 15.08 -12.45 -17.03
CA LYS A 57 15.94 -13.39 -16.33
C LYS A 57 15.81 -13.29 -14.82
N LEU A 58 16.01 -14.41 -14.14
CA LEU A 58 15.97 -14.52 -12.70
C LEU A 58 17.05 -15.48 -12.22
N ASN A 59 17.70 -15.15 -11.11
CA ASN A 59 18.64 -16.03 -10.44
C ASN A 59 17.87 -16.98 -9.53
N ILE A 60 18.05 -18.28 -9.74
CA ILE A 60 17.46 -19.36 -8.93
C ILE A 60 18.63 -20.21 -8.44
N SER A 61 18.96 -20.12 -7.16
CA SER A 61 20.00 -20.96 -6.54
C SER A 61 21.35 -20.93 -7.26
N ASN A 62 21.80 -19.73 -7.68
CA ASN A 62 23.03 -19.48 -8.45
C ASN A 62 23.00 -19.93 -9.92
N ASP A 63 21.84 -20.33 -10.45
CA ASP A 63 21.62 -20.52 -11.88
C ASP A 63 20.68 -19.45 -12.43
N VAL A 64 21.07 -18.81 -13.54
CA VAL A 64 20.27 -17.74 -14.15
C VAL A 64 19.38 -18.36 -15.21
N THR A 65 18.07 -18.33 -14.95
CA THR A 65 17.08 -18.81 -15.91
C THR A 65 16.46 -17.67 -16.70
N GLU A 66 16.17 -17.92 -17.98
CA GLU A 66 15.39 -17.04 -18.86
C GLU A 66 14.01 -17.64 -19.19
N ASP A 67 13.68 -18.83 -18.67
CA ASP A 67 12.42 -19.51 -18.91
C ASP A 67 11.27 -18.81 -18.16
N PRO A 68 10.31 -18.18 -18.87
CA PRO A 68 9.21 -17.45 -18.23
C PRO A 68 8.35 -18.33 -17.32
N ASN A 69 8.26 -19.64 -17.60
CA ASN A 69 7.51 -20.58 -16.77
C ASN A 69 8.19 -20.76 -15.41
N LYS A 70 9.49 -21.08 -15.41
CA LYS A 70 10.29 -21.17 -14.18
C LYS A 70 10.28 -19.86 -13.40
N ILE A 71 10.48 -18.73 -14.08
CA ILE A 71 10.46 -17.39 -13.46
C ILE A 71 9.11 -17.14 -12.78
N SER A 72 7.99 -17.44 -13.45
CA SER A 72 6.66 -17.22 -12.88
C SER A 72 6.41 -18.07 -11.62
N HIS A 73 6.81 -19.33 -11.62
CA HIS A 73 6.67 -20.21 -10.45
C HIS A 73 7.56 -19.76 -9.30
N THR A 74 8.81 -19.39 -9.57
CA THR A 74 9.73 -18.90 -8.53
C THR A 74 9.21 -17.64 -7.87
N PHE A 75 8.69 -16.67 -8.64
CA PHE A 75 8.04 -15.50 -8.05
C PHE A 75 6.81 -15.86 -7.23
N ASN A 76 5.97 -16.77 -7.74
CA ASN A 76 4.75 -17.16 -7.02
C ASN A 76 5.07 -17.81 -5.67
N THR A 77 6.04 -18.74 -5.66
CA THR A 77 6.52 -19.38 -4.44
C THR A 77 7.14 -18.37 -3.50
N TYR A 78 8.03 -17.50 -3.99
CA TYR A 78 8.69 -16.48 -3.17
C TYR A 78 7.69 -15.54 -2.50
N PHE A 79 6.73 -14.98 -3.26
CA PHE A 79 5.74 -14.06 -2.69
C PHE A 79 4.74 -14.73 -1.76
N LYS A 80 4.50 -16.03 -1.94
CA LYS A 80 3.68 -16.82 -1.02
C LYS A 80 4.39 -17.01 0.33
N THR A 81 5.67 -17.36 0.31
CA THR A 81 6.38 -17.79 1.54
C THR A 81 7.10 -16.67 2.28
N ILE A 82 7.38 -15.53 1.64
CA ILE A 82 8.18 -14.46 2.27
C ILE A 82 7.58 -13.94 3.59
N GLY A 83 6.25 -13.79 3.66
CA GLY A 83 5.58 -13.34 4.88
C GLY A 83 5.66 -14.39 5.99
N GLU A 84 5.39 -15.67 5.67
CA GLU A 84 5.50 -16.79 6.60
C GLU A 84 6.92 -16.95 7.14
N ASN A 85 7.92 -16.89 6.25
CA ASN A 85 9.32 -17.03 6.63
C ASN A 85 9.75 -15.92 7.60
N LEU A 86 9.40 -14.66 7.29
CA LEU A 86 9.70 -13.53 8.18
C LEU A 86 8.97 -13.65 9.52
N ALA A 87 7.72 -14.11 9.53
CA ALA A 87 6.97 -14.34 10.76
C ALA A 87 7.58 -15.47 11.62
N ASN A 88 8.09 -16.53 10.99
CA ASN A 88 8.72 -17.66 11.69
C ASN A 88 10.13 -17.34 12.23
N GLU A 89 10.80 -16.33 11.68
CA GLU A 89 12.07 -15.81 12.21
C GLU A 89 11.87 -14.98 13.50
N ILE A 90 10.63 -14.54 13.77
CA ILE A 90 10.30 -13.73 14.94
C ILE A 90 10.09 -14.66 16.15
N PRO A 91 10.82 -14.42 17.27
CA PRO A 91 10.62 -15.21 18.49
C PRO A 91 9.25 -14.94 19.11
N ASP A 92 8.78 -15.89 19.92
CA ASP A 92 7.50 -15.76 20.60
C ASP A 92 7.46 -14.50 21.49
N ALA A 93 6.39 -13.72 21.32
CA ALA A 93 6.17 -12.53 22.11
C ALA A 93 5.58 -12.88 23.48
N THR A 94 6.01 -12.17 24.51
CA THR A 94 5.35 -12.19 25.83
C THR A 94 4.02 -11.45 25.82
N ASP A 95 3.96 -10.39 25.02
CA ASP A 95 2.84 -9.46 24.98
C ASP A 95 1.82 -9.95 23.94
N VAL A 96 0.54 -9.80 24.26
CA VAL A 96 -0.55 -10.11 23.32
C VAL A 96 -0.89 -8.86 22.49
N PRO A 97 -1.06 -8.96 21.15
CA PRO A 97 -1.38 -7.82 20.29
C PRO A 97 -2.59 -7.00 20.76
N GLU A 98 -3.58 -7.68 21.31
CA GLU A 98 -4.82 -7.11 21.83
C GLU A 98 -4.57 -6.09 22.96
N SER A 99 -3.48 -6.24 23.73
CA SER A 99 -3.16 -5.35 24.87
C SER A 99 -2.83 -3.92 24.45
N TYR A 100 -2.42 -3.71 23.21
CA TYR A 100 -2.08 -2.40 22.67
C TYR A 100 -3.30 -1.67 22.07
N VAL A 101 -4.38 -2.39 21.77
CA VAL A 101 -5.54 -1.81 21.09
C VAL A 101 -6.51 -1.22 22.11
N THR A 102 -6.95 0.00 21.87
CA THR A 102 -8.05 0.61 22.64
C THR A 102 -9.39 0.06 22.13
N PRO A 103 -10.17 -0.68 22.94
CA PRO A 103 -11.43 -1.27 22.48
C PRO A 103 -12.47 -0.20 22.14
N SER A 104 -13.27 -0.50 21.11
CA SER A 104 -14.44 0.27 20.72
C SER A 104 -15.69 -0.15 21.50
N ASN A 105 -16.54 0.83 21.79
CA ASN A 105 -17.91 0.60 22.29
C ASN A 105 -18.98 0.69 21.19
N SER A 106 -18.65 1.25 20.02
CA SER A 106 -19.57 1.38 18.88
C SER A 106 -19.53 0.10 18.07
N THR A 107 -20.67 -0.49 17.70
CA THR A 107 -20.66 -1.72 16.89
C THR A 107 -20.55 -1.39 15.40
N PHE A 108 -19.73 -2.15 14.65
CA PHE A 108 -19.69 -2.09 13.19
C PHE A 108 -20.42 -3.26 12.56
N GLN A 109 -21.31 -2.96 11.62
CA GLN A 109 -21.93 -3.95 10.76
C GLN A 109 -21.88 -3.48 9.31
N ILE A 110 -21.43 -4.36 8.42
CA ILE A 110 -21.49 -4.15 6.98
C ILE A 110 -22.97 -4.05 6.56
N GLN A 111 -23.34 -2.90 6.00
CA GLN A 111 -24.69 -2.67 5.48
C GLN A 111 -24.83 -3.19 4.05
N ASN A 112 -26.05 -3.60 3.70
CA ASN A 112 -26.42 -3.92 2.32
C ASN A 112 -26.19 -2.70 1.41
N VAL A 113 -25.81 -2.98 0.16
CA VAL A 113 -25.51 -1.97 -0.86
C VAL A 113 -26.72 -1.76 -1.77
N SER A 114 -26.85 -0.55 -2.29
CA SER A 114 -27.93 -0.21 -3.22
C SER A 114 -27.54 -0.50 -4.67
N GLU A 115 -28.55 -0.73 -5.53
CA GLU A 115 -28.32 -0.87 -6.97
C GLU A 115 -27.73 0.39 -7.59
N VAL A 116 -28.07 1.56 -7.05
CA VAL A 116 -27.56 2.86 -7.49
C VAL A 116 -26.06 2.96 -7.24
N ASP A 117 -25.59 2.54 -6.06
CA ASP A 117 -24.15 2.55 -5.74
C ASP A 117 -23.36 1.61 -6.65
N VAL A 118 -23.89 0.41 -6.88
CA VAL A 118 -23.28 -0.59 -7.77
C VAL A 118 -23.26 -0.08 -9.22
N PHE A 119 -24.36 0.49 -9.70
CA PHE A 119 -24.44 1.10 -11.03
C PHE A 119 -23.44 2.26 -11.19
N GLN A 120 -23.35 3.15 -10.19
CA GLN A 120 -22.43 4.28 -10.21
C GLN A 120 -20.96 3.82 -10.27
N LEU A 121 -20.63 2.75 -9.54
CA LEU A 121 -19.30 2.13 -9.61
C LEU A 121 -19.01 1.54 -11.00
N LEU A 122 -19.98 0.90 -11.65
CA LEU A 122 -19.84 0.33 -12.99
C LEU A 122 -19.56 1.41 -14.04
N ILE A 123 -20.34 2.49 -14.04
CA ILE A 123 -20.19 3.54 -15.05
C ILE A 123 -18.90 4.37 -14.87
N THR A 124 -18.34 4.40 -13.66
CA THR A 124 -17.10 5.14 -13.36
C THR A 124 -15.83 4.26 -13.44
N LEU A 125 -15.95 3.01 -13.88
CA LEU A 125 -14.81 2.12 -14.04
C LEU A 125 -13.76 2.70 -15.00
N LYS A 126 -12.48 2.60 -14.59
CA LYS A 126 -11.36 2.98 -15.45
C LYS A 126 -11.10 1.89 -16.49
N ILE A 127 -11.50 2.17 -17.73
CA ILE A 127 -11.42 1.25 -18.88
C ILE A 127 -10.00 0.70 -19.12
N SER A 128 -8.96 1.49 -18.86
CA SER A 128 -7.57 1.15 -19.16
C SER A 128 -6.89 0.23 -18.13
N LYS A 129 -7.62 -0.30 -17.14
CA LYS A 129 -7.03 -1.16 -16.11
C LYS A 129 -6.95 -2.61 -16.59
N ALA A 130 -5.91 -3.30 -16.11
CA ALA A 130 -5.74 -4.74 -16.35
C ALA A 130 -6.91 -5.53 -15.73
N CYS A 131 -7.40 -6.53 -16.46
CA CYS A 131 -8.38 -7.49 -15.96
C CYS A 131 -7.71 -8.52 -15.03
N GLY A 132 -8.52 -9.13 -14.16
CA GLY A 132 -8.06 -10.16 -13.23
C GLY A 132 -7.95 -11.53 -13.89
N HIS A 133 -7.99 -12.57 -13.05
CA HIS A 133 -7.93 -13.96 -13.51
C HIS A 133 -9.12 -14.37 -14.40
N ASP A 134 -10.25 -13.68 -14.23
CA ASP A 134 -11.50 -13.87 -15.00
C ASP A 134 -11.43 -13.34 -16.43
N LYS A 135 -10.40 -12.57 -16.76
CA LYS A 135 -10.18 -11.92 -18.06
C LYS A 135 -11.32 -10.99 -18.50
N ILE A 136 -12.19 -10.56 -17.58
CA ILE A 136 -13.31 -9.66 -17.89
C ILE A 136 -12.81 -8.21 -17.95
N PRO A 137 -12.86 -7.55 -19.11
CA PRO A 137 -12.44 -6.16 -19.23
C PRO A 137 -13.42 -5.22 -18.52
N SER A 138 -12.92 -4.16 -17.89
CA SER A 138 -13.78 -3.16 -17.24
C SER A 138 -14.74 -2.46 -18.21
N LYS A 139 -14.37 -2.38 -19.51
CA LYS A 139 -15.24 -1.83 -20.56
C LYS A 139 -16.52 -2.65 -20.74
N LEU A 140 -16.40 -3.97 -20.76
CA LEU A 140 -17.56 -4.86 -20.92
C LEU A 140 -18.56 -4.67 -19.77
N LEU A 141 -18.04 -4.56 -18.53
CA LEU A 141 -18.86 -4.31 -17.35
C LEU A 141 -19.55 -2.94 -17.40
N GLN A 142 -18.84 -1.91 -17.86
CA GLN A 142 -19.39 -0.57 -18.03
C GLN A 142 -20.49 -0.54 -19.10
N ASP A 143 -20.27 -1.18 -20.25
CA ASP A 143 -21.25 -1.21 -21.35
C ASP A 143 -22.51 -2.01 -20.97
N SER A 144 -22.35 -2.99 -20.09
CA SER A 144 -23.45 -3.83 -19.60
C SER A 144 -24.06 -3.35 -18.29
N ALA A 145 -23.69 -2.14 -17.81
CA ALA A 145 -23.94 -1.70 -16.44
C ALA A 145 -25.42 -1.75 -16.04
N VAL A 146 -26.32 -1.34 -16.95
CA VAL A 146 -27.77 -1.33 -16.72
C VAL A 146 -28.31 -2.73 -16.41
N ILE A 147 -27.76 -3.75 -17.06
CA ILE A 147 -28.22 -5.14 -16.93
C ILE A 147 -27.60 -5.80 -15.70
N ILE A 148 -26.30 -5.58 -15.46
CA ILE A 148 -25.56 -6.33 -14.43
C ILE A 148 -25.61 -5.70 -13.05
N ALA A 149 -25.92 -4.40 -12.92
CA ALA A 149 -26.04 -3.73 -11.63
C ALA A 149 -26.99 -4.44 -10.64
N PRO A 150 -28.25 -4.78 -11.00
CA PRO A 150 -29.15 -5.48 -10.07
C PRO A 150 -28.62 -6.88 -9.69
N ILE A 151 -28.03 -7.60 -10.65
CA ILE A 151 -27.47 -8.94 -10.42
C ILE A 151 -26.30 -8.88 -9.43
N LEU A 152 -25.35 -7.97 -9.65
CA LEU A 152 -24.21 -7.80 -8.76
C LEU A 152 -24.64 -7.32 -7.38
N THR A 153 -25.63 -6.44 -7.30
CA THR A 153 -26.20 -5.97 -6.02
C THR A 153 -26.78 -7.14 -5.23
N HIS A 154 -27.54 -8.01 -5.89
CA HIS A 154 -28.08 -9.21 -5.26
C HIS A 154 -26.96 -10.13 -4.73
N ILE A 155 -25.92 -10.38 -5.53
CA ILE A 155 -24.76 -11.21 -5.12
C ILE A 155 -24.02 -10.58 -3.93
N PHE A 156 -23.78 -9.27 -3.96
CA PHE A 156 -23.09 -8.57 -2.87
C PHE A 156 -23.89 -8.61 -1.58
N ASN A 157 -25.20 -8.35 -1.65
CA ASN A 157 -26.08 -8.40 -0.48
C ASN A 157 -26.22 -9.83 0.06
N GLN A 158 -26.31 -10.85 -0.79
CA GLN A 158 -26.23 -12.25 -0.33
C GLN A 158 -24.93 -12.54 0.40
N SER A 159 -23.79 -12.10 -0.14
CA SER A 159 -22.48 -12.26 0.50
C SER A 159 -22.42 -11.59 1.87
N ILE A 160 -22.94 -10.37 1.99
CA ILE A 160 -23.01 -9.61 3.26
C ILE A 160 -23.90 -10.35 4.26
N ASN A 161 -25.12 -10.71 3.86
CA ASN A 161 -26.10 -11.35 4.74
C ASN A 161 -25.71 -12.77 5.17
N THR A 162 -24.80 -13.43 4.44
CA THR A 162 -24.26 -14.76 4.79
C THR A 162 -22.88 -14.70 5.44
N GLY A 163 -22.31 -13.50 5.63
CA GLY A 163 -20.97 -13.34 6.19
C GLY A 163 -19.87 -14.05 5.37
N THR A 164 -20.04 -14.20 4.06
CA THR A 164 -19.14 -15.02 3.24
C THR A 164 -18.69 -14.28 1.99
N PHE A 165 -17.38 -14.04 1.85
CA PHE A 165 -16.82 -13.45 0.64
C PHE A 165 -16.86 -14.46 -0.54
N PRO A 166 -17.29 -14.07 -1.75
CA PRO A 166 -17.46 -15.01 -2.85
C PRO A 166 -16.14 -15.67 -3.27
N ASN A 167 -16.10 -17.01 -3.31
CA ASN A 167 -14.88 -17.76 -3.63
C ASN A 167 -14.31 -17.43 -5.02
N GLY A 168 -15.16 -17.21 -6.02
CA GLY A 168 -14.73 -16.80 -7.36
C GLY A 168 -14.03 -15.43 -7.41
N LEU A 169 -14.10 -14.64 -6.34
CA LEU A 169 -13.45 -13.32 -6.23
C LEU A 169 -12.14 -13.36 -5.41
N LYS A 170 -11.75 -14.53 -4.86
CA LYS A 170 -10.58 -14.69 -3.98
C LYS A 170 -9.24 -14.88 -4.71
N THR A 171 -9.27 -14.99 -6.04
CA THR A 171 -8.09 -15.27 -6.86
C THR A 171 -7.47 -14.00 -7.45
N ALA A 172 -6.18 -13.80 -7.20
CA ALA A 172 -5.40 -12.67 -7.71
C ALA A 172 -4.36 -13.11 -8.76
N ILE A 173 -4.13 -12.26 -9.78
CA ILE A 173 -2.94 -12.38 -10.64
C ILE A 173 -1.86 -11.45 -10.08
N ILE A 174 -0.70 -12.00 -9.72
CA ILE A 174 0.45 -11.21 -9.25
C ILE A 174 1.27 -10.74 -10.44
N SER A 175 1.49 -9.43 -10.48
CA SER A 175 2.43 -8.79 -11.42
C SER A 175 3.63 -8.29 -10.61
N PRO A 176 4.82 -8.91 -10.74
CA PRO A 176 6.00 -8.47 -10.01
C PRO A 176 6.45 -7.10 -10.51
N LEU A 177 6.46 -6.12 -9.61
CA LEU A 177 6.91 -4.76 -9.92
C LEU A 177 8.30 -4.52 -9.34
N TYR A 178 9.27 -4.23 -10.20
CA TYR A 178 10.64 -3.96 -9.77
C TYR A 178 10.72 -2.73 -8.85
N LYS A 179 11.38 -2.90 -7.70
CA LYS A 179 11.56 -1.89 -6.65
C LYS A 179 12.97 -1.27 -6.69
N SER A 180 14.01 -2.07 -6.48
CA SER A 180 15.41 -1.61 -6.28
C SER A 180 16.40 -2.77 -6.45
N GLY A 181 17.71 -2.54 -6.33
CA GLY A 181 18.71 -3.64 -6.30
C GLY A 181 18.85 -4.43 -7.62
N SER A 182 19.36 -5.66 -7.55
CA SER A 182 19.49 -6.52 -8.72
C SER A 182 18.12 -6.98 -9.26
N LYS A 183 17.94 -6.85 -10.58
CA LYS A 183 16.74 -7.34 -11.29
C LYS A 183 16.64 -8.87 -11.33
N THR A 184 17.72 -9.59 -11.02
CA THR A 184 17.72 -11.06 -11.01
C THR A 184 17.20 -11.65 -9.71
N GLU A 185 16.93 -10.83 -8.68
CA GLU A 185 16.57 -11.30 -7.34
C GLU A 185 15.10 -11.03 -7.03
N CYS A 186 14.36 -12.02 -6.53
CA CYS A 186 12.93 -11.87 -6.23
C CYS A 186 12.65 -10.80 -5.14
N ASN A 187 13.52 -10.67 -4.15
CA ASN A 187 13.37 -9.71 -3.04
C ASN A 187 13.25 -8.26 -3.51
N ASN A 188 13.80 -7.98 -4.68
CA ASN A 188 13.82 -6.67 -5.31
C ASN A 188 12.53 -6.32 -6.08
N TYR A 189 11.50 -7.15 -5.96
CA TYR A 189 10.18 -6.92 -6.56
C TYR A 189 9.08 -6.83 -5.51
N ARG A 190 7.97 -6.18 -5.89
CA ARG A 190 6.72 -6.09 -5.13
C ARG A 190 5.63 -6.94 -5.80
N PRO A 191 4.85 -7.73 -5.05
CA PRO A 191 3.76 -8.52 -5.61
C PRO A 191 2.51 -7.67 -5.83
N ILE A 192 2.35 -7.02 -6.99
CA ILE A 192 1.13 -6.24 -7.26
C ILE A 192 -0.02 -7.18 -7.61
N SER A 193 -1.05 -7.20 -6.77
CA SER A 193 -2.25 -8.02 -6.94
C SER A 193 -3.23 -7.39 -7.93
N VAL A 194 -3.41 -8.04 -9.08
CA VAL A 194 -4.44 -7.75 -10.06
C VAL A 194 -5.67 -8.61 -9.76
N LEU A 195 -6.57 -8.06 -8.95
CA LEU A 195 -7.89 -8.66 -8.67
C LEU A 195 -8.86 -8.45 -9.84
N SER A 196 -9.90 -9.28 -9.89
CA SER A 196 -11.03 -9.06 -10.81
C SER A 196 -11.69 -7.70 -10.54
N THR A 197 -12.28 -7.13 -11.59
CA THR A 197 -12.95 -5.82 -11.48
C THR A 197 -14.11 -5.89 -10.48
N VAL A 198 -14.87 -6.99 -10.49
CA VAL A 198 -15.98 -7.23 -9.56
C VAL A 198 -15.49 -7.32 -8.11
N ALA A 199 -14.38 -8.02 -7.85
CA ALA A 199 -13.79 -8.07 -6.51
C ALA A 199 -13.41 -6.67 -6.00
N LYS A 200 -12.76 -5.86 -6.86
CA LYS A 200 -12.38 -4.49 -6.51
C LYS A 200 -13.58 -3.60 -6.22
N MET A 201 -14.67 -3.76 -6.96
CA MET A 201 -15.91 -3.02 -6.71
C MET A 201 -16.50 -3.40 -5.36
N PHE A 202 -16.57 -4.70 -5.07
CA PHE A 202 -17.12 -5.15 -3.80
C PHE A 202 -16.26 -4.68 -2.62
N GLU A 203 -14.94 -4.87 -2.71
CA GLU A 203 -13.99 -4.32 -1.74
C GLU A 203 -14.13 -2.81 -1.59
N LYS A 204 -14.42 -2.08 -2.67
CA LYS A 204 -14.60 -0.63 -2.61
C LYS A 204 -15.80 -0.25 -1.75
N LEU A 205 -16.94 -0.90 -1.95
CA LEU A 205 -18.15 -0.67 -1.15
C LEU A 205 -17.89 -0.94 0.34
N ILE A 206 -17.30 -2.09 0.66
CA ILE A 206 -16.98 -2.45 2.05
C ILE A 206 -15.93 -1.51 2.66
N SER A 207 -14.91 -1.13 1.89
CA SER A 207 -13.88 -0.19 2.36
C SER A 207 -14.45 1.18 2.70
N VAL A 208 -15.49 1.63 1.98
CA VAL A 208 -16.16 2.91 2.26
C VAL A 208 -16.91 2.82 3.59
N HIS A 209 -17.73 1.78 3.79
CA HIS A 209 -18.46 1.58 5.04
C HIS A 209 -17.53 1.49 6.25
N LEU A 210 -16.47 0.67 6.15
CA LEU A 210 -15.51 0.49 7.24
C LEU A 210 -14.71 1.77 7.53
N TYR A 211 -14.28 2.49 6.49
CA TYR A 211 -13.55 3.75 6.67
C TYR A 211 -14.42 4.82 7.34
N GLU A 212 -15.67 4.96 6.91
CA GLU A 212 -16.61 5.92 7.51
C GLU A 212 -16.91 5.59 8.97
N TYR A 213 -17.08 4.32 9.29
CA TYR A 213 -17.20 3.87 10.68
C TYR A 213 -15.97 4.25 11.52
N LEU A 214 -14.76 3.97 11.03
CA LEU A 214 -13.52 4.28 11.76
C LEU A 214 -13.35 5.79 12.00
N GLU A 215 -13.69 6.61 11.01
CA GLU A 215 -13.55 8.07 11.14
C GLU A 215 -14.66 8.71 11.97
N ASN A 216 -15.92 8.28 11.81
CA ASN A 216 -17.04 8.81 12.58
C ASN A 216 -16.91 8.54 14.08
N ASN A 217 -16.16 7.50 14.44
CA ASN A 217 -15.89 7.16 15.85
C ASN A 217 -14.44 7.49 16.29
N ALA A 218 -13.69 8.27 15.50
CA ALA A 218 -12.33 8.69 15.81
C ALA A 218 -11.36 7.55 16.21
N MET A 219 -11.47 6.40 15.55
CA MET A 219 -10.72 5.19 15.88
C MET A 219 -9.35 5.11 15.24
N LEU A 220 -9.09 5.88 14.18
CA LEU A 220 -7.77 5.98 13.59
C LEU A 220 -6.89 6.90 14.44
N ALA A 221 -5.68 6.45 14.74
CA ALA A 221 -4.71 7.21 15.49
C ALA A 221 -4.51 8.60 14.85
N SER A 222 -4.54 9.65 15.68
CA SER A 222 -4.37 11.03 15.22
C SER A 222 -3.03 11.26 14.49
N GLN A 223 -2.04 10.44 14.83
CA GLN A 223 -0.68 10.40 14.30
C GLN A 223 -0.59 9.72 12.92
N GLN A 224 -1.63 8.99 12.50
CA GLN A 224 -1.67 8.34 11.19
C GLN A 224 -2.09 9.34 10.12
N SER A 225 -1.24 9.47 9.10
CA SER A 225 -1.48 10.28 7.89
C SER A 225 -1.61 9.41 6.63
N GLY A 226 -1.07 8.19 6.63
CA GLY A 226 -1.15 7.29 5.48
C GLY A 226 -2.58 6.81 5.23
N PHE A 227 -2.97 6.76 3.95
CA PHE A 227 -4.28 6.28 3.48
C PHE A 227 -5.52 6.95 4.10
N ARG A 228 -5.37 8.13 4.73
CA ARG A 228 -6.49 8.90 5.27
C ARG A 228 -6.93 10.02 4.32
N LYS A 229 -8.24 10.28 4.29
CA LYS A 229 -8.81 11.42 3.56
C LYS A 229 -8.27 12.71 4.17
N LYS A 230 -7.93 13.68 3.32
CA LYS A 230 -7.40 15.01 3.71
C LYS A 230 -5.98 15.04 4.32
N PHE A 231 -5.32 13.90 4.45
CA PHE A 231 -3.89 13.82 4.80
C PHE A 231 -3.06 13.54 3.54
N SER A 232 -1.84 14.04 3.52
CA SER A 232 -0.87 13.80 2.45
C SER A 232 0.55 13.71 3.03
N THR A 233 1.52 13.38 2.17
CA THR A 233 2.94 13.39 2.55
C THR A 233 3.40 14.78 2.97
N GLU A 234 2.87 15.83 2.35
CA GLU A 234 3.17 17.22 2.66
C GLU A 234 2.62 17.62 4.03
N THR A 235 1.38 17.24 4.36
CA THR A 235 0.80 17.57 5.68
C THR A 235 1.54 16.85 6.80
N ALA A 236 1.92 15.58 6.58
CA ALA A 236 2.69 14.80 7.55
C ALA A 236 4.09 15.41 7.77
N MET A 237 4.78 15.78 6.69
CA MET A 237 6.10 16.41 6.78
C MET A 237 6.02 17.78 7.46
N LEU A 238 5.00 18.59 7.16
CA LEU A 238 4.80 19.89 7.77
C LEU A 238 4.55 19.78 9.28
N ASP A 239 3.69 18.87 9.71
CA ASP A 239 3.40 18.64 11.13
C ASP A 239 4.66 18.27 11.92
N VAL A 240 5.43 17.30 11.40
CA VAL A 240 6.67 16.83 12.02
C VAL A 240 7.74 17.93 12.09
N THR A 241 7.98 18.62 10.98
CA THR A 241 8.99 19.69 10.92
C THR A 241 8.63 20.87 11.81
N ASN A 242 7.34 21.25 11.88
CA ASN A 242 6.87 22.30 12.77
C ASN A 242 7.08 21.92 14.25
N LYS A 243 6.81 20.68 14.64
CA LYS A 243 7.09 20.19 16.01
C LYS A 243 8.57 20.31 16.35
N TRP A 244 9.46 19.93 15.43
CA TRP A 244 10.91 20.04 15.63
C TRP A 244 11.36 21.50 15.77
N LEU A 245 10.84 22.40 14.93
CA LEU A 245 11.14 23.83 15.00
C LEU A 245 10.71 24.44 16.33
N ILE A 246 9.49 24.15 16.80
CA ILE A 246 8.99 24.62 18.10
C ILE A 246 9.89 24.14 19.25
N ASN A 247 10.36 22.90 19.19
CA ASN A 247 11.29 22.37 20.19
C ASN A 247 12.65 23.09 20.15
N MET A 248 13.18 23.38 18.95
CA MET A 248 14.42 24.14 18.80
C MET A 248 14.29 25.57 19.32
N ASP A 249 13.16 26.24 19.07
CA ASP A 249 12.87 27.59 19.58
C ASP A 249 12.81 27.62 21.12
N ARG A 250 12.46 26.50 21.75
CA ARG A 250 12.49 26.31 23.21
C ARG A 250 13.88 25.96 23.76
N GLY A 251 14.89 25.86 22.90
CA GLY A 251 16.24 25.43 23.27
C GLY A 251 16.37 23.93 23.55
N TYR A 252 15.44 23.10 23.06
CA TYR A 252 15.52 21.65 23.19
C TYR A 252 16.21 21.00 21.98
N LEU A 253 16.91 19.90 22.25
CA LEU A 253 17.42 18.98 21.25
C LEU A 253 16.30 18.04 20.81
N ASN A 254 16.16 17.80 19.51
CA ASN A 254 15.25 16.79 18.96
C ASN A 254 16.04 15.52 18.65
N GLY A 255 15.60 14.39 19.18
CA GLY A 255 16.04 13.05 18.77
C GLY A 255 14.95 12.42 17.90
N VAL A 256 15.36 11.88 16.75
CA VAL A 256 14.44 11.32 15.75
C VAL A 256 14.95 9.96 15.31
N ILE A 257 14.04 8.98 15.27
CA ILE A 257 14.31 7.64 14.73
C ILE A 257 13.31 7.36 13.62
N PHE A 258 13.80 6.86 12.49
CA PHE A 258 12.98 6.39 11.38
C PHE A 258 12.92 4.86 11.39
N LEU A 259 11.70 4.34 11.23
CA LEU A 259 11.42 2.92 11.23
C LEU A 259 10.74 2.54 9.90
N ASP A 260 11.40 1.70 9.10
CA ASP A 260 10.84 1.05 7.92
C ASP A 260 10.52 -0.42 8.24
N LEU A 261 9.29 -0.87 7.93
CA LEU A 261 8.88 -2.26 8.06
C LEU A 261 9.22 -3.07 6.80
N LYS A 262 9.86 -4.23 6.99
CA LYS A 262 10.20 -5.14 5.90
C LYS A 262 8.94 -5.85 5.40
N LYS A 263 8.58 -5.61 4.14
CA LYS A 263 7.47 -6.30 3.44
C LYS A 263 6.14 -6.27 4.22
N ALA A 264 5.85 -5.15 4.88
CA ALA A 264 4.76 -5.01 5.85
C ALA A 264 3.39 -5.56 5.41
N PHE A 265 2.97 -5.31 4.17
CA PHE A 265 1.70 -5.80 3.62
C PHE A 265 1.67 -7.33 3.46
N ASP A 266 2.82 -7.96 3.20
CA ASP A 266 2.96 -9.40 2.99
C ASP A 266 3.04 -10.16 4.32
N CYS A 267 3.35 -9.46 5.43
CA CYS A 267 3.56 -10.03 6.77
C CYS A 267 2.33 -9.94 7.70
N VAL A 268 1.21 -9.36 7.26
CA VAL A 268 0.01 -9.23 8.11
C VAL A 268 -0.52 -10.60 8.51
N ASP A 269 -0.41 -10.96 9.78
CA ASP A 269 -0.98 -12.20 10.31
C ASP A 269 -2.51 -12.10 10.37
N HIS A 270 -3.20 -13.07 9.76
CA HIS A 270 -4.66 -13.03 9.64
C HIS A 270 -5.36 -13.21 10.99
N ASP A 271 -4.83 -14.03 11.89
CA ASP A 271 -5.43 -14.28 13.20
C ASP A 271 -5.28 -13.05 14.10
N ILE A 272 -4.10 -12.43 14.09
CA ILE A 272 -3.86 -11.17 14.81
C ILE A 272 -4.79 -10.08 14.27
N LEU A 273 -4.90 -9.92 12.95
CA LEU A 273 -5.78 -8.93 12.33
C LEU A 273 -7.26 -9.15 12.76
N LEU A 274 -7.73 -10.40 12.75
CA LEU A 274 -9.10 -10.73 13.15
C LEU A 274 -9.35 -10.46 14.62
N LYS A 275 -8.41 -10.77 15.51
CA LYS A 275 -8.46 -10.43 16.94
C LYS A 275 -8.54 -8.92 17.15
N LYS A 276 -7.74 -8.14 16.42
CA LYS A 276 -7.83 -6.68 16.46
C LYS A 276 -9.20 -6.20 15.97
N LEU A 277 -9.70 -6.71 14.85
CA LEU A 277 -11.02 -6.33 14.31
C LEU A 277 -12.17 -6.52 15.32
N ILE A 278 -12.12 -7.55 16.16
CA ILE A 278 -13.07 -7.74 17.27
C ILE A 278 -13.03 -6.56 18.25
N LEU A 279 -11.84 -6.04 18.56
CA LEU A 279 -11.66 -4.87 19.43
C LEU A 279 -12.13 -3.57 18.77
N TYR A 280 -12.14 -3.49 17.44
CA TYR A 280 -12.85 -2.45 16.69
C TYR A 280 -14.37 -2.72 16.57
N SER A 281 -14.89 -3.66 17.36
CA SER A 281 -16.31 -4.08 17.39
C SER A 281 -16.86 -4.60 16.07
N CYS A 282 -16.00 -5.18 15.23
CA CYS A 282 -16.43 -5.99 14.09
C CYS A 282 -16.80 -7.38 14.61
N ASN A 283 -18.11 -7.68 14.70
CA ASN A 283 -18.62 -8.93 15.28
C ASN A 283 -19.64 -9.62 14.35
N GLY A 284 -19.96 -10.87 14.67
CA GLY A 284 -20.95 -11.68 13.92
C GLY A 284 -20.63 -11.77 12.43
N LEU A 285 -21.65 -11.60 11.59
CA LEU A 285 -21.54 -11.72 10.12
C LEU A 285 -20.47 -10.82 9.50
N THR A 286 -20.18 -9.66 10.11
CA THR A 286 -19.13 -8.76 9.61
C THR A 286 -17.74 -9.35 9.82
N LEU A 287 -17.50 -9.94 11.00
CA LEU A 287 -16.25 -10.63 11.28
C LEU A 287 -16.13 -11.89 10.42
N ASP A 288 -17.22 -12.65 10.25
CA ASP A 288 -17.26 -13.83 9.39
C ASP A 288 -16.92 -13.47 7.94
N TRP A 289 -17.45 -12.34 7.46
CA TRP A 289 -17.16 -11.85 6.12
C TRP A 289 -15.70 -11.48 5.96
N LEU A 290 -15.11 -10.77 6.92
CA LEU A 290 -13.70 -10.38 6.91
C LEU A 290 -12.77 -11.60 7.02
N ARG A 291 -13.13 -12.59 7.85
CA ARG A 291 -12.45 -13.87 7.93
C ARG A 291 -12.51 -14.59 6.60
N SER A 292 -13.70 -14.74 6.02
CA SER A 292 -13.89 -15.36 4.71
C SER A 292 -13.14 -14.63 3.59
N TYR A 293 -13.04 -13.29 3.65
CA TYR A 293 -12.27 -12.49 2.72
C TYR A 293 -10.77 -12.83 2.73
N LEU A 294 -10.21 -13.08 3.92
CA LEU A 294 -8.79 -13.39 4.14
C LEU A 294 -8.45 -14.87 3.90
N THR A 295 -9.35 -15.78 4.27
CA THR A 295 -9.12 -17.24 4.20
C THR A 295 -9.29 -17.82 2.79
N ASN A 296 -8.48 -18.83 2.47
CA ASN A 296 -8.52 -19.57 1.20
C ASN A 296 -8.35 -18.67 -0.04
N ARG A 297 -7.61 -17.57 0.09
CA ARG A 297 -7.21 -16.75 -1.05
C ARG A 297 -6.14 -17.45 -1.85
N THR A 298 -6.17 -17.26 -3.16
CA THR A 298 -5.15 -17.82 -4.05
C THR A 298 -4.50 -16.75 -4.92
N GLN A 299 -3.25 -17.01 -5.29
CA GLN A 299 -2.51 -16.20 -6.24
C GLN A 299 -1.86 -17.03 -7.33
N MET A 300 -1.71 -16.41 -8.50
CA MET A 300 -0.88 -16.91 -9.59
C MET A 300 0.00 -15.77 -10.10
N CYS A 301 1.30 -16.01 -10.31
CA CYS A 301 2.19 -14.99 -10.83
C CYS A 301 2.19 -15.01 -12.36
N LYS A 302 2.10 -13.83 -12.98
CA LYS A 302 2.15 -13.66 -14.44
C LYS A 302 3.47 -13.01 -14.86
N ILE A 303 4.19 -13.70 -15.74
CA ILE A 303 5.41 -13.21 -16.39
C ILE A 303 5.20 -13.29 -17.90
N ALA A 304 5.24 -12.14 -18.57
CA ALA A 304 4.89 -12.03 -19.99
C ALA A 304 3.50 -12.65 -20.28
N GLN A 305 3.44 -13.75 -21.04
CA GLN A 305 2.21 -14.49 -21.36
C GLN A 305 2.03 -15.76 -20.51
N THR A 306 3.00 -16.10 -19.67
CA THR A 306 2.96 -17.29 -18.83
C THR A 306 2.41 -16.98 -17.45
N VAL A 307 1.59 -17.90 -16.93
CA VAL A 307 0.98 -17.81 -15.60
C VAL A 307 1.36 -19.07 -14.83
N SER A 308 1.78 -18.92 -13.58
CA SER A 308 2.13 -20.04 -12.71
C SER A 308 0.92 -20.83 -12.25
N SER A 309 1.15 -21.99 -11.63
CA SER A 309 0.12 -22.69 -10.86
C SER A 309 -0.43 -21.82 -9.71
N PRO A 310 -1.68 -22.04 -9.27
CA PRO A 310 -2.25 -21.37 -8.10
C PRO A 310 -1.52 -21.73 -6.81
N ALA A 311 -1.34 -20.74 -5.94
CA ALA A 311 -0.81 -20.92 -4.58
C ALA A 311 -1.78 -20.29 -3.57
N VAL A 312 -2.04 -20.99 -2.47
CA VAL A 312 -2.86 -20.47 -1.35
C VAL A 312 -2.02 -19.51 -0.52
N ILE A 313 -2.60 -18.38 -0.16
CA ILE A 313 -2.01 -17.36 0.71
C ILE A 313 -2.52 -17.56 2.14
N THR A 314 -1.62 -17.51 3.10
CA THR A 314 -1.85 -17.72 4.54
C THR A 314 -1.57 -16.47 5.37
N CYS A 315 -0.82 -15.50 4.85
CA CYS A 315 -0.52 -14.22 5.50
C CYS A 315 -0.52 -13.07 4.49
N GLY A 316 -0.61 -11.85 5.00
CA GLY A 316 -0.58 -10.63 4.22
C GLY A 316 -1.94 -10.21 3.67
N VAL A 317 -1.99 -8.99 3.14
CA VAL A 317 -3.15 -8.41 2.45
C VAL A 317 -2.79 -8.04 1.01
N PRO A 318 -3.71 -8.17 0.03
CA PRO A 318 -3.33 -8.02 -1.38
C PRO A 318 -2.89 -6.60 -1.73
N GLN A 319 -1.66 -6.42 -2.23
CA GLN A 319 -1.11 -5.13 -2.66
C GLN A 319 -1.74 -4.68 -3.99
N GLY A 320 -2.85 -3.94 -3.91
CA GLY A 320 -3.66 -3.55 -5.08
C GLY A 320 -5.16 -3.76 -4.88
N SER A 321 -5.55 -4.31 -3.73
CA SER A 321 -6.92 -4.29 -3.20
C SER A 321 -7.31 -2.90 -2.70
N ASN A 322 -8.62 -2.63 -2.64
CA ASN A 322 -9.12 -1.41 -1.99
C ASN A 322 -9.22 -1.58 -0.46
N LEU A 323 -9.48 -2.81 0.01
CA LEU A 323 -9.66 -3.12 1.42
C LEU A 323 -8.33 -3.39 2.15
N GLY A 324 -7.33 -3.95 1.48
CA GLY A 324 -6.04 -4.31 2.08
C GLY A 324 -5.31 -3.15 2.76
N PRO A 325 -5.18 -1.95 2.14
CA PRO A 325 -4.59 -0.80 2.83
C PRO A 325 -5.31 -0.40 4.11
N LEU A 326 -6.64 -0.52 4.16
CA LEU A 326 -7.42 -0.21 5.35
C LEU A 326 -7.24 -1.25 6.45
N LEU A 327 -7.20 -2.54 6.08
CA LEU A 327 -6.89 -3.61 7.02
C LEU A 327 -5.46 -3.50 7.57
N PHE A 328 -4.50 -3.11 6.73
CA PHE A 328 -3.14 -2.82 7.16
C PHE A 328 -3.10 -1.63 8.13
N LEU A 329 -3.86 -0.56 7.86
CA LEU A 329 -3.98 0.55 8.81
C LEU A 329 -4.47 0.08 10.17
N ILE A 330 -5.58 -0.68 10.22
CA ILE A 330 -6.12 -1.24 11.47
C ILE A 330 -5.06 -2.08 12.20
N TYR A 331 -4.26 -2.84 11.45
CA TYR A 331 -3.21 -3.70 12.01
C TYR A 331 -2.11 -2.92 12.73
N VAL A 332 -1.71 -1.75 12.24
CA VAL A 332 -0.61 -0.95 12.80
C VAL A 332 -1.07 0.25 13.63
N ASN A 333 -2.39 0.47 13.73
CA ASN A 333 -2.97 1.68 14.30
C ASN A 333 -2.65 1.86 15.79
N ASP A 334 -2.40 0.77 16.51
CA ASP A 334 -2.07 0.75 17.95
C ASP A 334 -0.59 0.95 18.27
N LEU A 335 0.30 1.12 17.28
CA LEU A 335 1.72 1.43 17.53
C LEU A 335 1.90 2.62 18.49
N PRO A 336 1.20 3.76 18.35
CA PRO A 336 1.37 4.90 19.25
C PRO A 336 1.09 4.57 20.72
N ASN A 337 0.25 3.55 20.99
CA ASN A 337 -0.16 3.18 22.34
C ASN A 337 0.94 2.46 23.12
N CYS A 338 1.98 1.96 22.45
CA CYS A 338 3.13 1.34 23.13
C CYS A 338 4.16 2.36 23.62
N LEU A 339 4.12 3.60 23.14
CA LEU A 339 5.13 4.63 23.44
C LEU A 339 4.84 5.31 24.78
N SER A 340 5.89 5.76 25.48
CA SER A 340 5.73 6.51 26.74
C SER A 340 6.26 7.93 26.71
N PHE A 341 7.27 8.22 25.87
CA PHE A 341 7.87 9.55 25.81
C PHE A 341 7.77 10.19 24.43
N SER A 342 7.92 9.38 23.39
CA SER A 342 8.05 9.83 22.02
C SER A 342 6.69 10.13 21.42
N ASN A 343 6.65 11.23 20.65
CA ASN A 343 5.62 11.42 19.65
C ASN A 343 5.94 10.56 18.44
N THR A 344 4.91 10.02 17.79
CA THR A 344 5.07 9.30 16.52
C THR A 344 4.31 9.98 15.40
N SER A 345 4.79 9.79 14.18
CA SER A 345 4.01 10.08 12.97
C SER A 345 4.08 8.87 12.05
N LEU A 346 2.90 8.38 11.65
CA LEU A 346 2.74 7.19 10.85
C LEU A 346 2.32 7.59 9.44
N PHE A 347 2.97 7.01 8.43
CA PHE A 347 2.55 7.05 7.05
C PHE A 347 2.53 5.62 6.51
N ALA A 348 1.43 4.90 6.76
CA ALA A 348 1.33 3.49 6.48
C ALA A 348 2.44 2.67 7.16
N ASN A 349 3.40 2.14 6.39
CA ASN A 349 4.51 1.33 6.89
C ASN A 349 5.72 2.18 7.34
N ASP A 350 5.77 3.46 6.96
CA ASP A 350 6.86 4.37 7.33
C ASP A 350 6.49 5.05 8.65
N THR A 351 7.32 4.89 9.67
CA THR A 351 7.08 5.46 11.01
C THR A 351 8.26 6.30 11.43
N ASN A 352 8.00 7.43 12.09
CA ASN A 352 9.03 8.12 12.86
C ASN A 352 8.66 8.20 14.33
N LEU A 353 9.68 8.18 15.18
CA LEU A 353 9.61 8.47 16.61
C LEU A 353 10.41 9.74 16.86
N THR A 354 9.84 10.67 17.59
CA THR A 354 10.47 11.95 17.95
C THR A 354 10.33 12.18 19.44
N THR A 355 11.46 12.45 20.10
CA THR A 355 11.53 12.92 21.48
C THR A 355 12.36 14.20 21.52
N SER A 356 12.12 15.04 22.53
CA SER A 356 12.90 16.26 22.72
C SER A 356 13.24 16.53 24.18
N GLY A 357 14.40 17.13 24.44
CA GLY A 357 14.85 17.46 25.78
C GLY A 357 16.05 18.40 25.77
N ILE A 358 16.41 18.93 26.94
CA ILE A 358 17.54 19.85 27.10
C ILE A 358 18.87 19.11 26.94
N LEU A 359 18.96 17.91 27.53
CA LEU A 359 20.17 17.11 27.57
C LEU A 359 20.06 15.94 26.58
N ALA A 360 21.14 15.70 25.84
CA ALA A 360 21.21 14.62 24.85
C ALA A 360 21.02 13.24 25.50
N GLU A 361 21.55 13.05 26.71
CA GLU A 361 21.45 11.79 27.46
C GLU A 361 20.01 11.45 27.81
N VAL A 362 19.18 12.46 28.14
CA VAL A 362 17.75 12.26 28.43
C VAL A 362 17.01 11.84 27.16
N VAL A 363 17.25 12.54 26.05
CA VAL A 363 16.63 12.22 24.75
C VAL A 363 17.00 10.80 24.31
N GLN A 364 18.28 10.44 24.41
CA GLN A 364 18.76 9.10 24.07
C GLN A 364 18.13 8.03 24.96
N SER A 365 18.06 8.24 26.28
CA SER A 365 17.46 7.28 27.20
C SER A 365 15.98 7.04 26.90
N GLN A 366 15.22 8.11 26.65
CA GLN A 366 13.79 8.04 26.32
C GLN A 366 13.54 7.33 24.99
N LEU A 367 14.33 7.64 23.96
CA LEU A 367 14.23 6.96 22.67
C LEU A 367 14.56 5.48 22.77
N ASN A 368 15.59 5.10 23.53
CA ASN A 368 15.94 3.70 23.73
C ASN A 368 14.84 2.93 24.47
N GLU A 369 14.22 3.54 25.50
CA GLU A 369 13.12 2.89 26.22
C GLU A 369 11.89 2.68 25.32
N ASP A 370 11.56 3.65 24.48
CA ASP A 370 10.47 3.53 23.51
C ASP A 370 10.80 2.56 22.37
N LEU A 371 12.07 2.47 21.94
CA LEU A 371 12.52 1.46 20.98
C LEU A 371 12.32 0.04 21.51
N GLU A 372 12.60 -0.22 22.78
CA GLU A 372 12.34 -1.53 23.41
C GLU A 372 10.84 -1.85 23.47
N LYS A 373 9.99 -0.84 23.71
CA LYS A 373 8.52 -1.01 23.65
C LYS A 373 8.04 -1.30 22.24
N VAL A 374 8.57 -0.58 21.25
CA VAL A 374 8.29 -0.80 19.83
C VAL A 374 8.76 -2.19 19.42
N HIS A 375 9.93 -2.64 19.88
CA HIS A 375 10.41 -3.99 19.62
C HIS A 375 9.44 -5.05 20.17
N ARG A 376 8.99 -4.94 21.42
CA ARG A 376 7.95 -5.84 21.97
C ARG A 376 6.64 -5.80 21.18
N TRP A 377 6.21 -4.61 20.77
CA TRP A 377 5.04 -4.43 19.92
C TRP A 377 5.20 -5.12 18.55
N LEU A 378 6.37 -5.01 17.93
CA LEU A 378 6.69 -5.67 16.66
C LEU A 378 6.68 -7.19 16.79
N LEU A 379 7.25 -7.73 17.87
CA LEU A 379 7.22 -9.16 18.18
C LEU A 379 5.78 -9.65 18.32
N ALA A 380 4.97 -8.97 19.14
CA ALA A 380 3.56 -9.32 19.35
C ALA A 380 2.80 -9.35 18.01
N ASN A 381 3.06 -8.36 17.14
CA ASN A 381 2.39 -8.22 15.85
C ASN A 381 3.06 -8.99 14.70
N LYS A 382 4.08 -9.81 14.96
CA LYS A 382 4.85 -10.54 13.93
C LYS A 382 5.31 -9.66 12.76
N LEU A 383 5.81 -8.46 13.07
CA LEU A 383 6.33 -7.51 12.09
C LEU A 383 7.85 -7.40 12.21
N THR A 384 8.55 -7.35 11.07
CA THR A 384 10.01 -7.24 11.02
C THR A 384 10.45 -5.85 10.59
N LEU A 385 11.44 -5.26 11.29
CA LEU A 385 12.09 -4.02 10.86
C LEU A 385 13.08 -4.26 9.71
N ASN A 386 13.22 -3.26 8.86
CA ASN A 386 14.19 -3.24 7.79
C ASN A 386 15.49 -2.58 8.24
N ILE A 387 16.38 -3.35 8.88
CA ILE A 387 17.64 -2.87 9.47
C ILE A 387 18.58 -2.25 8.41
N GLU A 388 18.57 -2.72 7.17
CA GLU A 388 19.43 -2.18 6.11
C GLU A 388 19.08 -0.74 5.68
N LYS A 389 17.92 -0.24 6.09
CA LYS A 389 17.46 1.11 5.76
C LYS A 389 17.29 2.05 6.95
N ASN A 390 17.39 1.53 8.18
CA ASN A 390 17.14 2.27 9.41
C ASN A 390 18.45 2.75 10.01
#